data_AF-A0A7S1DJX8-F1
#
_entry.id   AF-A0A7S1DJX8-F1
#
_cell.length_a   1.000
_cell.length_b   1.000
_cell.length_c   1.000
_cell.angle_alpha   90.00
_cell.angle_beta   90.00
_cell.angle_gamma   90.00
#
_symmetry.space_group_name_H-M   'P 1'
#
loop_
_entity.id
_entity.type
_entity.pdbx_description
1 polymer ?
#
loop_
_entity_poly.entity_id
_entity_poly.type
_entity_poly.pdbx_seq_one_letter_code
_entity_poly.pdbx_strand_id
1 'polypeptide(L)'
;NLELVEEMRSSVFMGTSGVVSFTEEGDRSVDGWTMSFSSVVVGAERLQTREVAVHTEALGLVLHRESPPVWPSGESTWDPPHSDGVCSKPGEVYSETGRGCFLCPAGTQAAQDRTCHPCPLGTVSVRSGTDCTPCTEGV
;
A
#
# COMPACT_ATOMS: atom_id res chain seq x y z
N ASN A 1 29.14 11.96 -33.66
CA ASN A 1 28.12 12.24 -34.69
C ASN A 1 27.04 13.08 -34.01
N LEU A 2 27.18 14.41 -34.05
CA LEU A 2 26.33 15.37 -33.30
C LEU A 2 24.99 15.61 -34.01
N GLU A 3 24.99 15.51 -35.33
CA GLU A 3 23.82 15.70 -36.20
C GLU A 3 22.71 14.70 -35.88
N LEU A 4 23.06 13.43 -35.68
CA LEU A 4 22.10 12.38 -35.26
C LEU A 4 21.48 12.67 -33.87
N VAL A 5 22.24 13.27 -32.96
CA VAL A 5 21.75 13.56 -31.60
C VAL A 5 20.74 14.72 -31.63
N GLU A 6 21.00 15.74 -32.45
CA GLU A 6 20.07 16.85 -32.67
C GLU A 6 18.78 16.39 -33.37
N GLU A 7 18.90 15.49 -34.34
CA GLU A 7 17.75 14.87 -35.00
C GLU A 7 16.90 14.05 -34.01
N MET A 8 17.53 13.22 -33.16
CA MET A 8 16.81 12.45 -32.15
C MET A 8 16.10 13.33 -31.12
N ARG A 9 16.75 14.42 -30.66
CA ARG A 9 16.16 15.35 -29.68
C ARG A 9 14.92 16.08 -30.20
N SER A 10 14.83 16.32 -31.51
CA SER A 10 13.70 17.00 -32.15
C SER A 10 12.70 16.03 -32.79
N SER A 11 12.94 14.72 -32.67
CA SER A 11 12.13 13.70 -33.32
C SER A 11 10.76 13.53 -32.64
N VAL A 12 9.72 13.53 -33.47
CA VAL A 12 8.36 13.15 -33.10
C VAL A 12 7.87 12.16 -34.14
N PHE A 13 7.48 10.96 -33.71
CA PHE A 13 7.04 9.91 -34.63
C PHE A 13 5.93 9.05 -34.02
N MET A 14 5.21 8.32 -34.87
CA MET A 14 4.15 7.41 -34.44
C MET A 14 4.71 6.00 -34.26
N GLY A 15 4.71 5.53 -33.01
CA GLY A 15 5.02 4.16 -32.64
C GLY A 15 3.79 3.25 -32.66
N THR A 16 3.99 1.98 -32.36
CA THR A 16 2.93 0.96 -32.29
C THR A 16 1.94 1.19 -31.14
N SER A 17 2.33 1.98 -30.13
CA SER A 17 1.53 2.33 -28.97
C SER A 17 1.15 3.81 -28.89
N GLY A 18 1.34 4.55 -29.98
CA GLY A 18 1.01 5.98 -30.06
C GLY A 18 2.22 6.86 -30.38
N VAL A 19 2.05 8.17 -30.20
CA VAL A 19 3.10 9.15 -30.50
C VAL A 19 4.27 9.00 -29.52
N VAL A 20 5.47 9.17 -30.05
CA VAL A 20 6.75 9.19 -29.32
C VAL A 20 7.40 10.53 -29.60
N SER A 21 7.72 11.25 -28.54
CA SER A 21 8.48 12.51 -28.53
C SER A 21 9.46 12.47 -27.36
N PHE A 22 10.39 13.43 -27.29
CA PHE A 22 11.39 13.52 -26.22
C PHE A 22 11.41 14.93 -25.59
N THR A 23 11.75 15.02 -24.31
CA THR A 23 11.99 16.28 -23.59
C THR A 23 13.41 16.79 -23.90
N GLU A 24 13.74 17.99 -23.42
CA GLU A 24 15.09 18.57 -23.59
C GLU A 24 16.18 17.74 -22.90
N GLU A 25 15.82 17.04 -21.82
CA GLU A 25 16.67 16.10 -21.07
C GLU A 25 16.86 14.77 -21.82
N GLY A 26 16.07 14.52 -22.87
CA GLY A 26 16.11 13.28 -23.65
C GLY A 26 15.23 12.17 -23.08
N ASP A 27 14.42 12.47 -22.05
CA ASP A 27 13.38 11.56 -21.59
C ASP A 27 12.26 11.50 -22.63
N ARG A 28 11.52 10.40 -22.70
CA ARG A 28 10.33 10.35 -23.56
C ARG A 28 9.33 11.39 -23.03
N SER A 29 8.93 12.35 -23.86
CA SER A 29 7.82 13.26 -23.59
C SER A 29 6.52 12.48 -23.74
N VAL A 30 5.66 12.56 -22.72
CA VAL A 30 4.50 11.67 -22.62
C VAL A 30 3.28 12.46 -22.15
N ASP A 31 2.66 13.18 -23.07
CA ASP A 31 1.29 13.63 -22.83
C ASP A 31 0.40 12.39 -22.70
N GLY A 32 -0.17 12.18 -21.51
CA GLY A 32 -1.05 11.04 -21.24
C GLY A 32 -0.34 9.70 -21.02
N TRP A 33 0.85 9.70 -20.40
CA TRP A 33 1.46 8.41 -20.00
C TRP A 33 0.56 7.62 -19.04
N THR A 34 0.64 6.31 -19.21
CA THR A 34 0.08 5.33 -18.29
C THR A 34 1.18 4.33 -17.92
N MET A 35 1.63 4.35 -16.67
CA MET A 35 2.47 3.28 -16.13
C MET A 35 1.55 2.19 -15.60
N SER A 36 1.82 0.95 -15.95
CA SER A 36 1.05 -0.20 -15.47
C SER A 36 1.85 -0.94 -14.40
N PHE A 37 1.22 -1.20 -13.26
CA PHE A 37 1.82 -1.93 -12.14
C PHE A 37 1.26 -3.34 -12.13
N SER A 38 2.15 -4.32 -12.12
CA SER A 38 1.79 -5.73 -12.07
C SER A 38 2.27 -6.38 -10.78
N SER A 39 1.39 -7.13 -10.13
CA SER A 39 1.77 -8.09 -9.09
C SER A 39 2.24 -9.38 -9.75
N VAL A 40 3.20 -10.05 -9.12
CA VAL A 40 3.68 -11.36 -9.56
C VAL A 40 2.99 -12.42 -8.71
N VAL A 41 2.20 -13.26 -9.36
CA VAL A 41 1.62 -14.47 -8.79
C VAL A 41 2.62 -15.60 -8.97
N VAL A 42 3.14 -16.12 -7.85
CA VAL A 42 4.03 -17.28 -7.85
C VAL A 42 3.17 -18.55 -7.87
N GLY A 43 2.98 -19.13 -9.06
CA GLY A 43 2.41 -20.47 -9.21
C GLY A 43 3.48 -21.56 -9.06
N ALA A 44 3.04 -22.81 -8.89
CA ALA A 44 3.93 -23.97 -8.71
C ALA A 44 4.91 -24.21 -9.87
N GLU A 45 4.61 -23.72 -11.08
CA GLU A 45 5.42 -24.00 -12.28
C GLU A 45 5.83 -22.76 -13.09
N ARG A 46 5.21 -21.58 -12.85
CA ARG A 46 5.56 -20.34 -13.57
C ARG A 46 5.15 -19.10 -12.80
N LEU A 47 5.98 -18.05 -12.91
CA LEU A 47 5.63 -16.70 -12.52
C LEU A 47 4.60 -16.13 -13.50
N GLN A 48 3.44 -15.74 -13.01
CA GLN A 48 2.43 -15.01 -13.77
C GLN A 48 2.36 -13.56 -13.29
N THR A 49 2.32 -12.60 -14.20
CA THR A 49 2.11 -11.19 -13.85
C THR A 49 0.65 -10.83 -14.05
N ARG A 50 0.06 -10.14 -13.09
CA ARG A 50 -1.29 -9.58 -13.16
C ARG A 50 -1.23 -8.09 -12.90
N GLU A 51 -1.76 -7.29 -13.83
CA GLU A 51 -1.89 -5.84 -13.63
C GLU A 51 -2.89 -5.54 -12.50
N VAL A 52 -2.48 -4.68 -11.56
CA VAL A 52 -3.23 -4.36 -10.34
C VAL A 52 -3.46 -2.86 -10.18
N ALA A 53 -2.71 -2.04 -10.90
CA ALA A 53 -2.89 -0.60 -10.88
C ALA A 53 -2.35 0.04 -12.15
N VAL A 54 -2.84 1.24 -12.44
CA VAL A 54 -2.28 2.14 -13.44
C VAL A 54 -1.98 3.48 -12.80
N HIS A 55 -0.85 4.08 -13.13
CA HIS A 55 -0.57 5.47 -12.78
C HIS A 55 -0.61 6.30 -14.05
N THR A 56 -1.47 7.31 -14.07
CA THR A 56 -1.53 8.30 -15.14
C THR A 56 -1.24 9.68 -14.60
N GLU A 57 -0.80 10.58 -15.47
CA GLU A 57 -0.63 11.98 -15.10
C GLU A 57 -1.95 12.62 -14.62
N ALA A 58 -3.06 12.28 -15.28
CA ALA A 58 -4.36 12.89 -15.02
C ALA A 58 -5.03 12.40 -13.72
N LEU A 59 -4.82 11.12 -13.35
CA LEU A 59 -5.55 10.48 -12.25
C LEU A 59 -4.64 10.02 -11.10
N GLY A 60 -3.32 10.13 -11.25
CA GLY A 60 -2.36 9.52 -10.32
C GLY A 60 -2.47 8.00 -10.32
N LEU A 61 -2.11 7.36 -9.19
CA LEU A 61 -2.22 5.91 -9.01
C LEU A 61 -3.68 5.48 -8.82
N VAL A 62 -4.18 4.67 -9.74
CA VAL A 62 -5.51 4.06 -9.72
C VAL A 62 -5.38 2.56 -9.58
N LEU A 63 -5.89 2.02 -8.47
CA LEU A 63 -5.96 0.58 -8.22
C LEU A 63 -7.14 -0.05 -8.98
N HIS A 64 -6.89 -1.18 -9.66
CA HIS A 64 -7.93 -1.95 -10.35
C HIS A 64 -8.78 -2.72 -9.34
N ARG A 65 -10.02 -2.28 -9.07
CA ARG A 65 -10.90 -2.88 -8.04
C ARG A 65 -11.12 -4.39 -8.17
N GLU A 66 -11.12 -4.92 -9.39
CA GLU A 66 -11.32 -6.34 -9.65
C GLU A 66 -10.02 -7.17 -9.47
N SER A 67 -8.89 -6.50 -9.28
CA SER A 67 -7.55 -7.09 -9.21
C SER A 67 -6.78 -6.66 -7.96
N PRO A 68 -7.13 -7.21 -6.78
CA PRO A 68 -6.34 -6.99 -5.58
C PRO A 68 -4.91 -7.51 -5.77
N PRO A 69 -3.91 -6.79 -5.22
CA PRO A 69 -2.52 -7.23 -5.25
C PRO A 69 -2.33 -8.55 -4.54
N VAL A 70 -1.35 -9.33 -5.00
CA VAL A 70 -0.90 -10.54 -4.32
C VAL A 70 0.30 -10.18 -3.44
N TRP A 71 0.17 -10.42 -2.15
CA TRP A 71 1.20 -10.14 -1.16
C TRP A 71 2.19 -11.30 -1.02
N PRO A 72 3.36 -11.10 -0.40
CA PRO A 72 4.35 -12.16 -0.21
C PRO A 72 3.83 -13.39 0.58
N SER A 73 2.75 -13.24 1.36
CA SER A 73 2.04 -14.35 2.01
C SER A 73 1.29 -15.26 1.03
N GLY A 74 1.18 -14.86 -0.24
CA GLY A 74 0.37 -15.51 -1.28
C GLY A 74 -1.10 -15.07 -1.27
N GLU A 75 -1.50 -14.20 -0.34
CA GLU A 75 -2.88 -13.72 -0.24
C GLU A 75 -3.15 -12.60 -1.25
N SER A 76 -4.30 -12.68 -1.95
CA SER A 76 -4.77 -11.64 -2.86
C SER A 76 -5.88 -10.85 -2.20
N THR A 77 -5.53 -9.71 -1.60
CA THR A 77 -6.45 -8.89 -0.80
C THR A 77 -6.09 -7.41 -0.89
N TRP A 78 -7.07 -6.54 -0.63
CA TRP A 78 -6.85 -5.09 -0.50
C TRP A 78 -6.23 -4.68 0.83
N ASP A 79 -6.23 -5.58 1.82
CA ASP A 79 -5.57 -5.37 3.10
C ASP A 79 -4.07 -5.60 2.95
N PRO A 80 -3.22 -4.56 3.05
CA PRO A 80 -1.79 -4.74 2.92
C PRO A 80 -1.22 -5.53 4.10
N PRO A 81 -0.11 -6.26 3.89
CA PRO A 81 0.63 -6.84 5.00
C PRO A 81 1.07 -5.72 5.93
N HIS A 82 1.03 -6.01 7.23
CA HIS A 82 1.52 -5.11 8.26
C HIS A 82 2.99 -4.80 7.97
N SER A 83 3.32 -3.52 7.81
CA SER A 83 4.72 -3.10 7.78
C SER A 83 5.25 -3.10 9.21
N ASP A 84 6.51 -3.50 9.39
CA ASP A 84 7.14 -3.53 10.71
C ASP A 84 6.93 -2.20 11.46
N GLY A 85 6.33 -2.29 12.65
CA GLY A 85 6.07 -1.13 13.51
C GLY A 85 4.78 -0.34 13.25
N VAL A 86 3.92 -0.75 12.30
CA VAL A 86 2.63 -0.07 12.04
C VAL A 86 1.47 -1.06 12.04
N CYS A 87 0.50 -0.83 12.93
CA CYS A 87 -0.75 -1.57 12.99
C CYS A 87 -1.88 -0.78 12.36
N SER A 88 -2.66 -1.45 11.52
CA SER A 88 -3.71 -0.80 10.72
C SER A 88 -5.07 -0.84 11.41
N LYS A 89 -5.28 -1.73 12.39
CA LYS A 89 -6.56 -1.83 13.10
C LYS A 89 -6.54 -1.04 14.42
N PRO A 90 -7.65 -0.38 14.77
CA PRO A 90 -7.81 0.23 16.08
C PRO A 90 -7.67 -0.82 17.21
N GLY A 91 -6.96 -0.46 18.29
CA GLY A 91 -6.76 -1.35 19.44
C GLY A 91 -5.67 -2.41 19.25
N GLU A 92 -4.91 -2.37 18.14
CA GLU A 92 -3.72 -3.20 17.94
C GLU A 92 -2.44 -2.46 18.32
N VAL A 93 -1.47 -3.23 18.82
CA VAL A 93 -0.11 -2.76 19.06
C VAL A 93 0.91 -3.71 18.42
N TYR A 94 2.04 -3.16 17.99
CA TYR A 94 3.07 -3.93 17.29
C TYR A 94 4.02 -4.61 18.29
N SER A 95 4.21 -5.92 18.16
CA SER A 95 5.20 -6.68 18.92
C SER A 95 6.43 -6.96 18.08
N GLU A 96 7.60 -6.51 18.52
CA GLU A 96 8.88 -6.93 17.94
C GLU A 96 9.17 -8.42 18.22
N THR A 97 8.79 -8.91 19.40
CA THR A 97 8.97 -10.33 19.77
C THR A 97 7.94 -11.25 19.10
N GLY A 98 6.82 -10.68 18.65
CA GLY A 98 5.72 -11.36 17.96
C GLY A 98 5.50 -10.90 16.53
N ARG A 99 6.54 -10.39 15.83
CA ARG A 99 6.58 -9.94 14.41
C ARG A 99 5.21 -9.62 13.80
N GLY A 100 4.48 -8.68 14.41
CA GLY A 100 3.12 -8.42 14.00
C GLY A 100 2.30 -7.64 15.01
N CYS A 101 1.07 -7.35 14.59
CA CYS A 101 0.08 -6.62 15.36
C CYS A 101 -0.79 -7.57 16.16
N PHE A 102 -1.02 -7.24 17.42
CA PHE A 102 -1.90 -8.00 18.29
C PHE A 102 -2.86 -7.08 19.03
N LEU A 103 -4.04 -7.62 19.35
CA LEU A 103 -5.08 -6.88 20.07
C LEU A 103 -4.71 -6.72 21.54
N CYS A 104 -4.92 -5.52 22.07
CA CYS A 104 -4.84 -5.30 23.50
C CYS A 104 -5.91 -6.12 24.25
N PRO A 105 -5.54 -6.79 25.36
CA PRO A 105 -6.48 -7.55 26.17
C PRO A 105 -7.56 -6.66 26.79
N ALA A 106 -8.68 -7.25 27.19
CA ALA A 106 -9.75 -6.52 27.87
C ALA A 106 -9.22 -5.84 29.14
N GLY A 107 -9.69 -4.62 29.41
CA GLY A 107 -9.21 -3.77 30.49
C GLY A 107 -7.92 -3.00 30.16
N THR A 108 -7.42 -3.09 28.92
CA THR A 108 -6.29 -2.28 28.43
C THR A 108 -6.65 -1.57 27.12
N GLN A 109 -6.00 -0.45 26.84
CA GLN A 109 -6.15 0.33 25.61
C GLN A 109 -4.80 0.42 24.88
N ALA A 110 -4.85 0.45 23.55
CA ALA A 110 -3.68 0.68 22.72
C ALA A 110 -3.23 2.13 22.85
N ALA A 111 -2.00 2.35 23.28
CA ALA A 111 -1.45 3.67 23.49
C ALA A 111 -0.54 4.13 22.34
N GLN A 112 -0.26 5.44 22.32
CA GLN A 112 0.57 6.05 21.27
C GLN A 112 2.01 5.51 21.23
N ASP A 113 2.50 4.99 22.35
CA ASP A 113 3.82 4.33 22.46
C ASP A 113 3.81 2.88 21.94
N ARG A 114 2.71 2.43 21.32
CA ARG A 114 2.53 1.09 20.77
C ARG A 114 2.60 0.01 21.85
N THR A 115 2.13 0.32 23.05
CA THR A 115 1.95 -0.64 24.13
C THR A 115 0.51 -0.64 24.64
N CYS A 116 0.10 -1.72 25.32
CA CYS A 116 -1.22 -1.80 25.94
C CYS A 116 -1.16 -1.24 27.37
N HIS A 117 -1.81 -0.11 27.61
CA HIS A 117 -1.91 0.48 28.95
C HIS A 117 -3.21 0.08 29.64
N PRO A 118 -3.20 -0.17 30.95
CA PRO A 118 -4.42 -0.46 31.71
C PRO A 118 -5.39 0.71 31.68
N CYS A 119 -6.69 0.39 31.67
CA CYS A 119 -7.73 1.40 31.79
C CYS A 119 -7.69 2.10 33.16
N PRO A 120 -7.99 3.42 33.23
CA PRO A 120 -8.16 4.13 34.49
C PRO A 120 -9.21 3.47 35.40
N LEU A 121 -9.09 3.68 36.71
CA LEU A 121 -10.09 3.20 37.67
C LEU A 121 -11.49 3.71 37.33
N GLY A 122 -12.47 2.82 37.42
CA GLY A 122 -13.86 3.12 37.07
C GLY A 122 -14.16 3.07 35.57
N THR A 123 -13.22 2.58 34.76
CA THR A 123 -13.41 2.38 33.32
C THR A 123 -12.96 0.97 32.89
N VAL A 124 -13.51 0.48 31.79
CA VAL A 124 -13.21 -0.83 31.19
C VAL A 124 -13.17 -0.70 29.66
N SER A 125 -12.29 -1.47 29.02
CA SER A 125 -12.28 -1.68 27.59
C SER A 125 -12.60 -3.14 27.28
N VAL A 126 -13.33 -3.38 26.19
CA VAL A 126 -13.42 -4.71 25.59
C VAL A 126 -12.10 -5.05 24.89
N ARG A 127 -11.86 -6.34 24.60
CA ARG A 127 -10.74 -6.73 23.72
C ARG A 127 -10.89 -5.95 22.39
N SER A 128 -9.78 -5.41 21.87
CA SER A 128 -9.75 -4.46 20.74
C SER A 128 -10.30 -3.06 21.02
N GLY A 129 -10.51 -2.68 22.29
CA GLY A 129 -10.91 -1.33 22.64
C GLY A 129 -9.78 -0.33 22.38
N THR A 130 -10.09 0.73 21.63
CA THR A 130 -9.23 1.94 21.56
C THR A 130 -9.37 2.82 22.78
N ASP A 131 -10.52 2.74 23.44
CA ASP A 131 -10.91 3.63 24.50
C ASP A 131 -11.46 2.86 25.70
N CYS A 132 -11.21 3.40 26.88
CA CYS A 132 -11.81 2.92 28.11
C CYS A 132 -13.15 3.61 28.34
N THR A 133 -14.20 2.82 28.46
CA THR A 133 -15.56 3.30 28.74
C THR A 133 -15.85 3.23 30.23
N PRO A 134 -16.61 4.17 30.83
CA PRO A 134 -17.00 4.08 32.23
C PRO A 134 -17.69 2.76 32.55
N CYS A 135 -17.37 2.16 33.69
CA CYS A 135 -18.12 1.02 34.18
C CYS A 135 -19.57 1.44 34.41
N THR A 136 -20.52 0.68 33.89
CA THR A 136 -21.93 0.86 34.26
C THR A 136 -22.11 0.45 35.71
N GLU A 137 -22.80 1.26 36.52
CA GLU A 137 -23.09 0.91 37.92
C GLU A 137 -23.69 -0.51 38.01
N GLY A 138 -23.00 -1.41 38.70
CA GLY A 138 -23.48 -2.78 38.97
C GLY A 138 -22.63 -3.94 38.42
N VAL A 139 -21.50 -3.67 37.77
CA VAL A 139 -20.49 -4.68 37.37
C VAL A 139 -19.08 -4.26 37.74
#